data_AF-A0A7Z7YTD4-F1
#
_entry.id   AF-A0A7Z7YTD4-F1
#
_cell.length_a   1.000
_cell.length_b   1.000
_cell.length_c   1.000
_cell.angle_alpha   90.00
_cell.angle_beta   90.00
_cell.angle_gamma   90.00
#
_symmetry.space_group_name_H-M   'P 1'
#
loop_
_entity.id
_entity.type
_entity.pdbx_description
1 polymer ?
#
loop_
_entity_poly.entity_id
_entity_poly.type
_entity_poly.pdbx_seq_one_letter_code
_entity_poly.pdbx_strand_id
1 'polypeptide(L)'
;ETEINAPGPNVTSEQFEALLNQIRHTSKEDTVIVAGSVPKSIPSDAYAQIAKITQETGAKFVVDAERDLVNTVLEYHPLFIKPNKDELEEMFDVTIKSDQDVVKYGREIVKNGAQSVIISLGGDGAIYVDETRSIKAQNPKGEVVNTVGSGDSTVAGMVAGLESGLSLEEAFRQAVASGTATAFNDDLALKEDIEKIKSQVTISVLDGE
;
A
#
# COMPACT_ATOMS: atom_id res chain seq x y z
N GLU A 1 15.91 0.38 17.53
CA GLU A 1 16.09 -1.04 17.18
C GLU A 1 17.42 -1.23 16.45
N THR A 2 18.00 -2.44 16.47
CA THR A 2 19.19 -2.77 15.66
C THR A 2 18.89 -4.04 14.89
N GLU A 3 18.73 -3.91 13.58
CA GLU A 3 18.47 -5.01 12.66
C GLU A 3 19.70 -5.33 11.81
N ILE A 4 19.89 -6.61 11.48
CA ILE A 4 20.94 -7.07 10.57
C ILE A 4 20.27 -7.99 9.53
N ASN A 5 19.97 -7.42 8.36
CA ASN A 5 19.28 -8.12 7.28
C ASN A 5 20.25 -8.89 6.38
N ALA A 6 19.97 -10.17 6.12
CA ALA A 6 20.80 -11.03 5.27
C ALA A 6 20.38 -10.92 3.79
N PRO A 7 21.29 -11.19 2.83
CA PRO A 7 20.91 -11.33 1.43
C PRO A 7 19.92 -12.49 1.23
N GLY A 8 18.99 -12.32 0.29
CA GLY A 8 18.08 -13.38 -0.13
C GLY A 8 18.80 -14.53 -0.85
N PRO A 9 18.12 -15.68 -1.04
CA PRO A 9 18.68 -16.81 -1.77
C PRO A 9 18.90 -16.50 -3.25
N ASN A 10 19.70 -17.34 -3.91
CA ASN A 10 19.81 -17.30 -5.37
C ASN A 10 18.58 -17.97 -6.00
N VAL A 11 17.67 -17.17 -6.54
CA VAL A 11 16.48 -17.63 -7.26
C VAL A 11 16.81 -17.76 -8.74
N THR A 12 16.55 -18.92 -9.34
CA THR A 12 16.81 -19.14 -10.77
C THR A 12 15.73 -18.49 -11.63
N SER A 13 16.04 -18.21 -12.90
CA SER A 13 15.05 -17.72 -13.86
C SER A 13 13.88 -18.70 -14.05
N GLU A 14 14.12 -20.00 -13.91
CA GLU A 14 13.07 -21.04 -13.96
C GLU A 14 12.12 -20.96 -12.77
N GLN A 15 12.64 -20.68 -11.57
CA GLN A 15 11.83 -20.48 -10.37
C GLN A 15 11.01 -19.19 -10.44
N PHE A 16 11.61 -18.11 -10.95
CA PHE A 16 10.88 -16.86 -11.19
C PHE A 16 9.78 -17.03 -12.25
N GLU A 17 10.08 -17.73 -13.35
CA GLU A 17 9.08 -18.05 -14.38
C GLU A 17 7.97 -18.96 -13.83
N ALA A 18 8.26 -19.85 -12.87
CA ALA A 18 7.25 -20.63 -12.19
C ALA A 18 6.27 -19.76 -11.37
N LEU A 19 6.76 -18.70 -10.71
CA LEU A 19 5.91 -17.68 -10.06
C LEU A 19 5.02 -16.98 -11.09
N LEU A 20 5.59 -16.49 -12.20
CA LEU A 20 4.83 -15.82 -13.25
C LEU A 20 3.73 -16.74 -13.81
N ASN A 21 4.03 -18.03 -14.00
CA ASN A 21 3.04 -19.02 -14.43
C ASN A 21 1.88 -19.17 -13.44
N GLN A 22 2.10 -19.09 -12.13
CA GLN A 22 1.00 -19.11 -11.16
C GLN A 22 0.10 -17.88 -11.31
N ILE A 23 0.70 -16.71 -11.48
CA ILE A 23 -0.04 -15.44 -11.61
C ILE A 23 -0.87 -15.40 -12.91
N ARG A 24 -0.40 -16.05 -14.00
CA ARG A 24 -1.16 -16.19 -15.25
C ARG A 24 -2.49 -16.96 -15.10
N HIS A 25 -2.69 -17.69 -14.01
CA HIS A 25 -3.94 -18.41 -13.72
C HIS A 25 -4.94 -17.60 -12.88
N THR A 26 -4.62 -16.34 -12.56
CA THR A 26 -5.55 -15.43 -11.89
C THR A 26 -6.68 -14.97 -12.81
N SER A 27 -7.68 -14.34 -12.22
CA SER A 27 -8.86 -13.80 -12.88
C SER A 27 -9.24 -12.42 -12.32
N LYS A 28 -10.21 -11.76 -12.94
CA LYS A 28 -10.75 -10.46 -12.47
C LYS A 28 -11.32 -10.44 -11.05
N GLU A 29 -11.61 -11.60 -10.48
CA GLU A 29 -12.11 -11.73 -9.11
C GLU A 29 -10.96 -11.83 -8.09
N ASP A 30 -9.72 -11.99 -8.55
CA ASP A 30 -8.54 -12.15 -7.70
C ASP A 30 -7.85 -10.80 -7.44
N THR A 31 -7.18 -10.73 -6.29
CA THR A 31 -6.30 -9.61 -5.92
C THR A 31 -4.88 -10.14 -5.72
N VAL A 32 -3.93 -9.59 -6.47
CA VAL A 32 -2.50 -9.90 -6.39
C VAL A 32 -1.80 -8.74 -5.68
N ILE A 33 -1.21 -9.02 -4.52
CA ILE A 33 -0.46 -8.07 -3.71
C ILE A 33 1.02 -8.41 -3.83
N VAL A 34 1.84 -7.46 -4.26
CA VAL A 34 3.30 -7.62 -4.32
C VAL A 34 3.95 -6.54 -3.46
N ALA A 35 4.63 -6.98 -2.41
CA ALA A 35 5.22 -6.11 -1.40
C ALA A 35 6.68 -6.47 -1.12
N GLY A 36 7.51 -5.46 -0.87
CA GLY A 36 8.90 -5.60 -0.47
C GLY A 36 9.95 -5.40 -1.58
N SER A 37 11.22 -5.59 -1.19
CA SER A 37 12.38 -5.38 -2.08
C SER A 37 12.56 -6.52 -3.08
N VAL A 38 13.03 -6.21 -4.29
CA VAL A 38 13.39 -7.20 -5.32
C VAL A 38 14.75 -7.83 -5.02
N PRO A 39 14.85 -9.17 -4.84
CA PRO A 39 16.14 -9.85 -4.69
C PRO A 39 17.04 -9.65 -5.91
N LYS A 40 18.35 -9.49 -5.70
CA LYS A 40 19.35 -9.32 -6.79
C LYS A 40 19.41 -10.48 -7.79
N SER A 41 18.87 -11.65 -7.41
CA SER A 41 18.87 -12.87 -8.23
C SER A 41 17.71 -12.91 -9.22
N ILE A 42 16.68 -12.09 -9.08
CA ILE A 42 15.57 -11.99 -10.04
C ILE A 42 15.66 -10.70 -10.87
N PRO A 43 14.98 -10.61 -12.03
CA PRO A 43 15.01 -9.42 -12.86
C PRO A 43 14.55 -8.16 -12.09
N SER A 44 15.22 -7.04 -12.30
CA SER A 44 14.88 -5.76 -11.66
C SER A 44 13.50 -5.24 -12.07
N ASP A 45 12.98 -5.70 -13.21
CA ASP A 45 11.64 -5.39 -13.71
C ASP A 45 10.58 -6.43 -13.27
N ALA A 46 10.86 -7.25 -12.25
CA ALA A 46 9.95 -8.29 -11.77
C ALA A 46 8.54 -7.76 -11.46
N TYR A 47 8.43 -6.57 -10.86
CA TYR A 47 7.16 -5.91 -10.59
C TYR A 47 6.38 -5.60 -11.87
N ALA A 48 7.03 -5.05 -12.90
CA ALA A 48 6.42 -4.78 -14.20
C ALA A 48 5.98 -6.07 -14.91
N GLN A 49 6.78 -7.15 -14.83
CA GLN A 49 6.42 -8.45 -15.39
C GLN A 49 5.16 -9.03 -14.73
N ILE A 50 5.03 -8.90 -13.40
CA ILE A 50 3.83 -9.31 -12.66
C ILE A 50 2.64 -8.41 -13.03
N ALA A 51 2.83 -7.09 -13.03
CA ALA A 51 1.79 -6.11 -13.32
C ALA A 51 1.18 -6.31 -14.71
N LYS A 52 2.03 -6.59 -15.72
CA LYS A 52 1.61 -6.94 -17.07
C LYS A 52 0.69 -8.15 -17.09
N ILE A 53 1.05 -9.22 -16.37
CA ILE A 53 0.21 -10.43 -16.30
C ILE A 53 -1.13 -10.11 -15.63
N THR A 54 -1.14 -9.34 -14.53
CA THR A 54 -2.39 -8.96 -13.86
C THR A 54 -3.30 -8.10 -14.75
N GLN A 55 -2.72 -7.25 -15.60
CA GLN A 55 -3.48 -6.50 -16.60
C GLN A 55 -4.09 -7.43 -17.66
N GLU A 56 -3.36 -8.46 -18.10
CA GLU A 56 -3.86 -9.46 -19.06
C GLU A 56 -4.96 -10.36 -18.47
N THR A 57 -4.85 -10.77 -17.20
CA THR A 57 -5.86 -11.60 -16.51
C THR A 57 -7.04 -10.80 -15.98
N GLY A 58 -6.87 -9.49 -15.81
CA GLY A 58 -7.84 -8.58 -15.19
C GLY A 58 -7.81 -8.59 -13.66
N ALA A 59 -6.90 -9.32 -13.03
CA ALA A 59 -6.75 -9.35 -11.58
C ALA A 59 -6.41 -7.96 -11.02
N LYS A 60 -6.92 -7.65 -9.83
CA LYS A 60 -6.59 -6.39 -9.15
C LYS A 60 -5.14 -6.44 -8.67
N PHE A 61 -4.36 -5.41 -8.95
CA PHE A 61 -2.94 -5.38 -8.59
C PHE A 61 -2.67 -4.34 -7.50
N VAL A 62 -2.03 -4.74 -6.41
CA VAL A 62 -1.70 -3.88 -5.26
C VAL A 62 -0.19 -3.91 -5.03
N VAL A 63 0.41 -2.74 -4.82
CA VAL A 63 1.86 -2.59 -4.66
C VAL A 63 2.23 -1.83 -3.39
N ASP A 64 3.13 -2.40 -2.61
CA ASP A 64 3.82 -1.75 -1.50
C ASP A 64 5.32 -1.93 -1.66
N ALA A 65 5.96 -0.96 -2.30
CA ALA A 65 7.36 -1.07 -2.73
C ALA A 65 8.00 0.32 -2.81
N GLU A 66 9.33 0.32 -2.85
CA GLU A 66 10.15 1.52 -3.03
C GLU A 66 9.90 2.21 -4.38
N ARG A 67 10.25 3.50 -4.45
CA ARG A 67 10.04 4.41 -5.59
C ARG A 67 10.29 3.79 -6.97
N ASP A 68 11.46 3.19 -7.16
CA ASP A 68 11.90 2.73 -8.49
C ASP A 68 11.00 1.61 -9.03
N LEU A 69 10.44 0.80 -8.13
CA LEU A 69 9.52 -0.28 -8.48
C LEU A 69 8.12 0.27 -8.77
N VAL A 70 7.67 1.25 -7.98
CA VAL A 70 6.37 1.91 -8.17
C VAL A 70 6.24 2.52 -9.57
N ASN A 71 7.24 3.26 -10.03
CA ASN A 71 7.18 3.92 -11.34
C ASN A 71 7.04 2.94 -12.50
N THR A 72 7.60 1.73 -12.38
CA THR A 72 7.51 0.70 -13.41
C THR A 72 6.15 0.04 -13.52
N VAL A 73 5.28 0.20 -12.52
CA VAL A 73 3.97 -0.44 -12.49
C VAL A 73 2.80 0.48 -12.80
N LEU A 74 2.98 1.80 -12.75
CA LEU A 74 1.87 2.77 -12.89
C LEU A 74 1.12 2.60 -14.21
N GLU A 75 1.82 2.32 -15.31
CA GLU A 75 1.21 2.09 -16.64
C GLU A 75 0.26 0.88 -16.69
N TYR A 76 0.34 -0.02 -15.70
CA TYR A 76 -0.52 -1.21 -15.59
C TYR A 76 -1.73 -1.00 -14.67
N HIS A 77 -1.99 0.24 -14.25
CA HIS A 77 -3.16 0.64 -13.49
C HIS A 77 -3.39 -0.15 -12.18
N PRO A 78 -2.42 -0.18 -11.25
CA PRO A 78 -2.61 -0.83 -9.95
C PRO A 78 -3.84 -0.26 -9.24
N LEU A 79 -4.59 -1.13 -8.56
CA LEU A 79 -5.75 -0.79 -7.75
C LEU A 79 -5.39 0.29 -6.72
N PHE A 80 -4.30 0.06 -5.98
CA PHE A 80 -3.64 1.12 -5.23
C PHE A 80 -2.16 0.83 -5.02
N ILE A 81 -1.42 1.90 -4.76
CA ILE A 81 -0.06 1.83 -4.21
C ILE A 81 -0.03 2.48 -2.82
N LYS A 82 0.94 2.12 -1.97
CA LYS A 82 1.05 2.66 -0.60
C LYS A 82 2.40 3.31 -0.25
N PRO A 83 2.80 4.44 -0.84
CA PRO A 83 3.98 5.16 -0.38
C PRO A 83 3.76 5.78 1.01
N ASN A 84 4.84 6.13 1.69
CA ASN A 84 4.83 7.01 2.85
C ASN A 84 5.18 8.46 2.45
N LYS A 85 5.08 9.41 3.40
CA LYS A 85 5.39 10.83 3.16
C LYS A 85 6.82 11.04 2.63
N ASP A 86 7.80 10.34 3.19
CA ASP A 86 9.22 10.53 2.84
C ASP A 86 9.50 9.98 1.44
N GLU A 87 8.91 8.82 1.10
CA GLU A 87 8.94 8.27 -0.26
C GLU A 87 8.29 9.23 -1.26
N LEU A 88 7.19 9.88 -0.88
CA LEU A 88 6.51 10.85 -1.75
C LEU A 88 7.36 12.12 -1.96
N GLU A 89 8.04 12.60 -0.92
CA GLU A 89 9.01 13.71 -1.01
C GLU A 89 10.18 13.35 -1.94
N GLU A 90 10.73 12.14 -1.80
CA GLU A 90 11.81 11.63 -2.65
C GLU A 90 11.37 11.44 -4.11
N MET A 91 10.17 10.88 -4.32
CA MET A 91 9.60 10.63 -5.64
C MET A 91 9.52 11.89 -6.50
N PHE A 92 9.12 13.01 -5.89
CA PHE A 92 8.86 14.27 -6.58
C PHE A 92 9.96 15.32 -6.38
N ASP A 93 10.98 15.05 -5.55
CA ASP A 93 12.03 15.99 -5.16
C ASP A 93 11.46 17.29 -4.54
N VAL A 94 10.61 17.11 -3.53
CA VAL A 94 9.83 18.20 -2.89
C VAL A 94 9.81 18.06 -1.36
N THR A 95 9.38 19.12 -0.67
CA THR A 95 9.03 19.05 0.75
C THR A 95 7.53 19.20 0.91
N ILE A 96 6.90 18.22 1.56
CA ILE A 96 5.47 18.19 1.88
C ILE A 96 5.24 18.88 3.21
N LYS A 97 4.40 19.93 3.20
CA LYS A 97 4.14 20.77 4.38
C LYS A 97 2.68 20.75 4.83
N SER A 98 1.81 20.15 4.04
CA SER A 98 0.37 20.14 4.28
C SER A 98 -0.32 18.92 3.68
N ASP A 99 -1.52 18.62 4.16
CA ASP A 99 -2.38 17.60 3.56
C ASP A 99 -2.67 17.89 2.08
N GLN A 100 -2.76 19.17 1.70
CA GLN A 100 -2.98 19.58 0.31
C GLN A 100 -1.76 19.28 -0.60
N ASP A 101 -0.54 19.34 -0.06
CA ASP A 101 0.64 18.89 -0.80
C ASP A 101 0.58 17.37 -1.02
N VAL A 102 0.16 16.60 -0.01
CA VAL A 102 -0.02 15.15 -0.13
C VAL A 102 -1.06 14.82 -1.21
N VAL A 103 -2.22 15.47 -1.17
CA VAL A 103 -3.28 15.28 -2.18
C VAL A 103 -2.77 15.62 -3.58
N LYS A 104 -2.06 16.74 -3.73
CA LYS A 104 -1.48 17.16 -5.02
C LYS A 104 -0.56 16.10 -5.61
N TYR A 105 0.44 15.64 -4.86
CA TYR A 105 1.41 14.66 -5.38
C TYR A 105 0.82 13.25 -5.49
N GLY A 106 -0.11 12.88 -4.61
CA GLY A 106 -0.92 11.67 -4.76
C GLY A 106 -1.73 11.68 -6.06
N ARG A 107 -2.29 12.81 -6.45
CA ARG A 107 -3.04 12.95 -7.70
C ARG A 107 -2.16 12.90 -8.95
N GLU A 108 -0.90 13.33 -8.87
CA GLU A 108 0.07 13.09 -9.96
C GLU A 108 0.38 11.60 -10.14
N ILE A 109 0.46 10.82 -9.05
CA ILE A 109 0.60 9.35 -9.13
C ILE A 109 -0.62 8.73 -9.83
N VAL A 110 -1.83 9.14 -9.44
CA VAL A 110 -3.09 8.65 -10.05
C VAL A 110 -3.12 8.98 -11.55
N LYS A 111 -2.77 10.22 -11.91
CA LYS A 111 -2.66 10.67 -13.30
C LYS A 111 -1.63 9.88 -14.12
N ASN A 112 -0.58 9.37 -13.49
CA ASN A 112 0.43 8.51 -14.12
C ASN A 112 -0.01 7.05 -14.25
N GLY A 113 -1.15 6.66 -13.65
CA GLY A 113 -1.87 5.44 -14.02
C GLY A 113 -2.47 4.67 -12.85
N ALA A 114 -2.02 4.86 -11.60
CA ALA A 114 -2.63 4.19 -10.45
C ALA A 114 -4.12 4.55 -10.32
N GLN A 115 -4.98 3.57 -10.01
CA GLN A 115 -6.40 3.84 -9.77
C GLN A 115 -6.61 4.66 -8.49
N SER A 116 -5.77 4.40 -7.48
CA SER A 116 -5.73 5.18 -6.25
C SER A 116 -4.37 5.07 -5.55
N VAL A 117 -4.15 5.88 -4.52
CA VAL A 117 -2.94 5.88 -3.71
C VAL A 117 -3.27 6.12 -2.24
N ILE A 118 -2.63 5.36 -1.34
CA ILE A 118 -2.70 5.55 0.11
C ILE A 118 -1.35 6.07 0.59
N ILE A 119 -1.30 7.31 1.07
CA ILE A 119 -0.09 7.92 1.60
C ILE A 119 -0.12 7.85 3.12
N SER A 120 0.77 7.06 3.73
CA SER A 120 0.89 7.00 5.19
C SER A 120 1.67 8.19 5.75
N LEU A 121 1.17 8.77 6.83
CA LEU A 121 1.71 9.95 7.52
C LEU A 121 2.19 9.62 8.95
N GLY A 122 2.45 8.34 9.23
CA GLY A 122 2.82 7.87 10.57
C GLY A 122 1.72 8.18 11.59
N GLY A 123 2.09 8.84 12.69
CA GLY A 123 1.15 9.20 13.77
C GLY A 123 0.06 10.22 13.38
N ASP A 124 0.18 10.86 12.21
CA ASP A 124 -0.82 11.79 11.67
C ASP A 124 -1.86 11.11 10.76
N GLY A 125 -1.80 9.78 10.65
CA GLY A 125 -2.76 8.94 9.95
C GLY A 125 -2.37 8.66 8.51
N ALA A 126 -3.33 8.75 7.60
CA ALA A 126 -3.09 8.52 6.18
C ALA A 126 -4.05 9.34 5.31
N ILE A 127 -3.67 9.56 4.05
CA ILE A 127 -4.52 10.17 3.03
C ILE A 127 -4.69 9.19 1.88
N TYR A 128 -5.94 8.91 1.52
CA TYR A 128 -6.29 8.20 0.29
C TYR A 128 -6.63 9.22 -0.80
N VAL A 129 -6.16 8.99 -2.02
CA VAL A 129 -6.44 9.82 -3.20
C VAL A 129 -6.83 8.92 -4.36
N ASP A 130 -7.93 9.25 -5.02
CA ASP A 130 -8.31 8.70 -6.33
C ASP A 130 -8.53 9.84 -7.34
N GLU A 131 -9.06 9.52 -8.52
CA GLU A 131 -9.34 10.48 -9.59
C GLU A 131 -10.35 11.56 -9.17
N THR A 132 -11.31 11.20 -8.33
CA THR A 132 -12.51 11.99 -8.02
C THR A 132 -12.48 12.66 -6.65
N ARG A 133 -11.74 12.10 -5.69
CA ARG A 133 -11.76 12.54 -4.29
C ARG A 133 -10.48 12.23 -3.54
N SER A 134 -10.37 12.83 -2.37
CA SER A 134 -9.37 12.48 -1.37
C SER A 134 -9.95 12.49 0.03
N ILE A 135 -9.55 11.52 0.84
CA ILE A 135 -10.02 11.36 2.21
C ILE A 135 -8.84 11.21 3.16
N LYS A 136 -8.94 11.86 4.31
CA LYS A 136 -7.97 11.73 5.41
C LYS A 136 -8.54 10.88 6.52
N ALA A 137 -7.75 9.90 6.93
CA ALA A 137 -7.96 9.12 8.13
C ALA A 137 -7.02 9.63 9.23
N GLN A 138 -7.54 9.94 10.42
CA GLN A 138 -6.74 10.26 11.59
C GLN A 138 -6.86 9.11 12.60
N ASN A 139 -5.72 8.54 13.00
CA ASN A 139 -5.66 7.54 14.04
C ASN A 139 -5.67 8.16 15.45
N PRO A 140 -6.12 7.43 16.48
CA PRO A 140 -5.95 7.88 17.86
C PRO A 140 -4.46 8.02 18.20
N LYS A 141 -4.15 8.94 19.12
CA LYS A 141 -2.81 9.04 19.71
C LYS A 141 -2.62 7.91 20.72
N GLY A 142 -1.46 7.29 20.70
CA GLY A 142 -1.08 6.20 21.60
C GLY A 142 0.44 6.07 21.69
N GLU A 143 0.88 5.16 22.55
CA GLU A 143 2.29 4.79 22.66
C GLU A 143 2.66 3.86 21.50
N VAL A 144 3.65 4.26 20.71
CA VAL A 144 4.20 3.43 19.65
C VAL A 144 5.14 2.42 20.26
N VAL A 145 4.84 1.15 20.09
CA VAL A 145 5.62 0.01 20.61
C VAL A 145 6.55 -0.52 19.52
N ASN A 146 5.97 -0.97 18.39
CA ASN A 146 6.73 -1.51 17.26
C ASN A 146 6.04 -1.18 15.93
N THR A 147 6.72 -0.47 15.03
CA THR A 147 6.17 -0.12 13.71
C THR A 147 6.42 -1.17 12.63
N VAL A 148 7.21 -2.20 12.91
CA VAL A 148 7.48 -3.28 11.95
C VAL A 148 6.17 -3.97 11.58
N GLY A 149 5.88 -4.06 10.27
CA GLY A 149 4.65 -4.64 9.75
C GLY A 149 3.43 -3.71 9.78
N SER A 150 3.52 -2.47 10.29
CA SER A 150 2.35 -1.56 10.29
C SER A 150 1.91 -1.18 8.87
N GLY A 151 2.87 -1.04 7.94
CA GLY A 151 2.59 -0.81 6.52
C GLY A 151 1.85 -1.99 5.88
N ASP A 152 2.37 -3.21 6.10
CA ASP A 152 1.75 -4.46 5.63
C ASP A 152 0.33 -4.62 6.17
N SER A 153 0.14 -4.34 7.47
CA SER A 153 -1.17 -4.36 8.12
C SER A 153 -2.14 -3.34 7.51
N THR A 154 -1.66 -2.17 7.08
CA THR A 154 -2.49 -1.20 6.35
C THR A 154 -2.93 -1.71 4.99
N VAL A 155 -2.01 -2.29 4.21
CA VAL A 155 -2.34 -2.91 2.91
C VAL A 155 -3.35 -4.03 3.09
N ALA A 156 -3.10 -4.93 4.04
CA ALA A 156 -3.98 -6.04 4.38
C ALA A 156 -5.37 -5.56 4.84
N GLY A 157 -5.42 -4.53 5.69
CA GLY A 157 -6.68 -3.95 6.18
C GLY A 157 -7.53 -3.34 5.06
N MET A 158 -6.89 -2.65 4.12
CA MET A 158 -7.56 -2.08 2.93
C MET A 158 -8.14 -3.18 2.04
N VAL A 159 -7.31 -4.15 1.65
CA VAL A 159 -7.75 -5.24 0.78
C VAL A 159 -8.86 -6.06 1.45
N ALA A 160 -8.69 -6.44 2.72
CA ALA A 160 -9.71 -7.18 3.45
C ALA A 160 -11.05 -6.41 3.54
N GLY A 161 -11.00 -5.09 3.71
CA GLY A 161 -12.20 -4.25 3.73
C GLY A 161 -12.93 -4.24 2.39
N LEU A 162 -12.19 -4.02 1.29
CA LEU A 162 -12.74 -4.02 -0.06
C LEU A 162 -13.33 -5.39 -0.45
N GLU A 163 -12.60 -6.48 -0.21
CA GLU A 163 -13.06 -7.84 -0.52
C GLU A 163 -14.26 -8.28 0.34
N SER A 164 -14.43 -7.69 1.53
CA SER A 164 -15.60 -7.92 2.39
C SER A 164 -16.80 -7.04 2.02
N GLY A 165 -16.71 -6.24 0.96
CA GLY A 165 -17.79 -5.36 0.50
C GLY A 165 -18.01 -4.12 1.36
N LEU A 166 -17.01 -3.68 2.14
CA LEU A 166 -17.09 -2.40 2.85
C LEU A 166 -17.12 -1.24 1.84
N SER A 167 -17.69 -0.11 2.26
CA SER A 167 -17.49 1.14 1.54
C SER A 167 -16.00 1.51 1.56
N LEU A 168 -15.58 2.31 0.59
CA LEU A 168 -14.19 2.78 0.51
C LEU A 168 -13.73 3.44 1.83
N GLU A 169 -14.57 4.29 2.42
CA GLU A 169 -14.27 4.98 3.68
C GLU A 169 -14.09 3.98 4.84
N GLU A 170 -14.91 2.93 4.91
CA GLU A 170 -14.80 1.92 5.96
C GLU A 170 -13.64 0.95 5.73
N ALA A 171 -13.32 0.63 4.47
CA ALA A 171 -12.12 -0.11 4.12
C ALA A 171 -10.85 0.70 4.46
N PHE A 172 -10.84 2.00 4.16
CA PHE A 172 -9.74 2.88 4.50
C PHE A 172 -9.61 3.11 6.02
N ARG A 173 -10.74 3.25 6.74
CA ARG A 173 -10.77 3.27 8.21
C ARG A 173 -10.15 2.00 8.78
N GLN A 174 -10.49 0.84 8.22
CA GLN A 174 -9.92 -0.44 8.61
C GLN A 174 -8.42 -0.51 8.30
N ALA A 175 -7.98 -0.05 7.13
CA ALA A 175 -6.57 0.00 6.75
C ALA A 175 -5.72 0.79 7.77
N VAL A 176 -6.16 1.99 8.13
CA VAL A 176 -5.45 2.82 9.12
C VAL A 176 -5.53 2.21 10.52
N ALA A 177 -6.66 1.61 10.88
CA ALA A 177 -6.80 0.92 12.15
C ALA A 177 -5.87 -0.28 12.28
N SER A 178 -5.74 -1.10 11.23
CA SER A 178 -4.84 -2.26 11.20
C SER A 178 -3.37 -1.86 11.37
N GLY A 179 -2.92 -0.83 10.65
CA GLY A 179 -1.56 -0.31 10.79
C GLY A 179 -1.30 0.30 12.16
N THR A 180 -2.23 1.11 12.67
CA THR A 180 -2.14 1.74 13.99
C THR A 180 -2.14 0.71 15.12
N ALA A 181 -3.02 -0.29 15.05
CA ALA A 181 -3.09 -1.34 16.05
C ALA A 181 -1.78 -2.16 16.08
N THR A 182 -1.16 -2.39 14.92
CA THR A 182 0.15 -3.06 14.84
C THR A 182 1.22 -2.19 15.50
N ALA A 183 1.22 -0.89 15.20
CA ALA A 183 2.14 0.08 15.80
C ALA A 183 2.08 0.15 17.34
N PHE A 184 0.95 -0.21 17.95
CA PHE A 184 0.72 -0.18 19.40
C PHE A 184 0.93 -1.54 20.09
N ASN A 185 1.34 -2.57 19.35
CA ASN A 185 1.63 -3.89 19.87
C ASN A 185 3.09 -4.28 19.59
N ASP A 186 3.57 -5.33 20.27
CA ASP A 186 4.92 -5.85 20.06
C ASP A 186 5.08 -6.57 18.69
N ASP A 187 3.97 -7.09 18.16
CA ASP A 187 3.86 -7.85 16.91
C ASP A 187 2.57 -7.43 16.17
N LEU A 188 2.21 -8.11 15.08
CA LEU A 188 0.99 -7.90 14.31
C LEU A 188 -0.24 -7.90 15.22
N ALA A 189 -1.13 -6.93 14.97
CA ALA A 189 -2.31 -6.72 15.79
C ALA A 189 -3.29 -7.89 15.77
N LEU A 190 -3.93 -8.15 16.91
CA LEU A 190 -5.08 -9.05 16.96
C LEU A 190 -6.33 -8.36 16.42
N LYS A 191 -7.32 -9.15 16.00
CA LYS A 191 -8.60 -8.64 15.51
C LYS A 191 -9.26 -7.67 16.50
N GLU A 192 -9.21 -7.98 17.79
CA GLU A 192 -9.82 -7.16 18.85
C GLU A 192 -9.15 -5.78 18.96
N ASP A 193 -7.84 -5.71 18.77
CA ASP A 193 -7.08 -4.45 18.77
C ASP A 193 -7.45 -3.60 17.56
N ILE A 194 -7.56 -4.24 16.38
CA ILE A 194 -7.96 -3.57 15.14
C ILE A 194 -9.36 -2.97 15.29
N GLU A 195 -10.35 -3.73 15.79
CA GLU A 195 -11.71 -3.22 15.98
C GLU A 195 -11.77 -2.09 17.02
N LYS A 196 -11.01 -2.21 18.11
CA LYS A 196 -10.90 -1.17 19.14
C LYS A 196 -10.35 0.12 18.55
N ILE A 197 -9.30 0.05 17.73
CA ILE A 197 -8.72 1.24 17.09
C ILE A 197 -9.63 1.77 15.99
N LYS A 198 -10.26 0.90 15.18
CA LYS A 198 -11.17 1.29 14.09
C LYS A 198 -12.30 2.19 14.58
N SER A 199 -12.85 1.92 15.77
CA SER A 199 -13.88 2.76 16.39
C SER A 199 -13.43 4.19 16.75
N GLN A 200 -12.12 4.43 16.78
CA GLN A 200 -11.50 5.71 17.14
C GLN A 200 -10.89 6.44 15.93
N VAL A 201 -10.69 5.76 14.81
CA VAL A 201 -10.23 6.40 13.58
C VAL A 201 -11.33 7.31 13.05
N THR A 202 -11.01 8.55 12.74
CA THR A 202 -11.93 9.50 12.09
C THR A 202 -11.62 9.58 10.59
N ILE A 203 -12.66 9.74 9.77
CA ILE A 203 -12.54 9.95 8.32
C ILE A 203 -13.07 11.34 8.00
N SER A 204 -12.37 12.06 7.14
CA SER A 204 -12.77 13.38 6.65
C SER A 204 -12.46 13.51 5.16
N VAL A 205 -13.38 14.08 4.40
CA VAL A 205 -13.16 14.39 2.98
C VAL A 205 -12.30 15.65 2.89
N LEU A 206 -11.22 15.58 2.12
CA LEU A 206 -10.33 16.72 1.85
C LEU A 206 -10.76 17.45 0.58
N ASP A 207 -11.13 16.70 -0.47
CA ASP A 207 -11.77 17.19 -1.69
C ASP A 207 -12.56 16.08 -2.41
N GLY A 208 -13.38 16.46 -3.40
CA GLY A 208 -14.22 15.54 -4.17
C GLY A 208 -15.58 15.26 -3.54
N GLU A 209 -16.37 14.42 -4.22
CA GLU A 209 -17.69 13.92 -3.77
C GLU A 209 -17.60 12.56 -3.05
#